data_AF-A0A4V0ND62-F1
#
_entry.id   AF-A0A4V0ND62-F1
#
_cell.length_a   1.000
_cell.length_b   1.000
_cell.length_c   1.000
_cell.angle_alpha   90.00
_cell.angle_beta   90.00
_cell.angle_gamma   90.00
#
_symmetry.space_group_name_H-M   'P 1'
#
loop_
_entity.id
_entity.type
_entity.pdbx_description
1 polymer ?
#
loop_
_entity_poly.entity_id
_entity_poly.type
_entity_poly.pdbx_seq_one_letter_code
_entity_poly.pdbx_strand_id
1 'polypeptide(L)' 'MKVLVTGGTGVVGPEVVRRLLRRGHGARLLSRHASVASQVVRG' A
#
# COMPACT_ATOMS: atom_id res chain seq x y z
N MET A 1 -7.35 -10.94 1.84
CA MET A 1 -7.32 -10.72 0.37
C MET A 1 -6.00 -10.08 -0.04
N LYS A 2 -5.58 -10.20 -1.30
CA LYS A 2 -4.42 -9.47 -1.87
C LYS A 2 -4.93 -8.26 -2.66
N VAL A 3 -4.44 -7.06 -2.34
CA VAL A 3 -4.91 -5.79 -2.90
C VAL A 3 -3.76 -5.02 -3.55
N LEU A 4 -3.92 -4.63 -4.81
CA LEU A 4 -3.01 -3.72 -5.50
C LEU A 4 -3.52 -2.28 -5.30
N VAL A 5 -2.66 -1.40 -4.79
CA VAL A 5 -2.97 0.01 -4.55
C VAL A 5 -2.17 0.87 -5.51
N THR A 6 -2.86 1.55 -6.42
CA THR A 6 -2.30 2.59 -7.29
C THR A 6 -2.48 3.96 -6.64
N GLY A 7 -1.54 4.88 -6.87
CA GLY A 7 -1.58 6.20 -6.23
C GLY A 7 -1.43 6.16 -4.70
N GLY A 8 -1.00 5.02 -4.14
CA GLY A 8 -0.92 4.83 -2.69
C GLY A 8 0.22 5.61 -2.00
N THR A 9 1.00 6.38 -2.77
CA THR A 9 1.96 7.36 -2.27
C THR A 9 1.39 8.80 -2.24
N GLY A 10 0.17 9.02 -2.73
CA GLY A 10 -0.52 10.31 -2.62
C GLY A 10 -1.11 10.55 -1.22
N VAL A 11 -1.75 11.70 -1.01
CA VAL A 11 -2.23 12.18 0.30
C VAL A 11 -3.04 11.13 1.09
N VAL A 12 -3.92 10.40 0.42
CA VAL A 12 -4.84 9.43 1.06
C VAL A 12 -4.25 8.01 1.09
N GLY A 13 -3.29 7.73 0.22
CA GLY A 13 -2.74 6.39 -0.01
C GLY A 13 -2.18 5.68 1.24
N PRO A 14 -1.36 6.34 2.08
CA PRO A 14 -0.81 5.75 3.28
C PRO A 14 -1.89 5.25 4.25
N GLU A 15 -2.97 6.01 4.46
CA GLU A 15 -4.02 5.58 5.40
C GLU A 15 -4.87 4.45 4.84
N VAL A 16 -5.11 4.44 3.52
CA VAL A 16 -5.77 3.32 2.84
C VAL A 16 -4.97 2.02 3.03
N VAL A 17 -3.66 2.05 2.81
CA VAL A 17 -2.79 0.89 3.02
C VAL A 17 -2.80 0.45 4.47
N ARG A 18 -2.67 1.38 5.42
CA ARG A 18 -2.73 1.07 6.86
C ARG A 18 -4.05 0.39 7.23
N ARG A 19 -5.18 0.87 6.71
CA ARG A 19 -6.49 0.26 7.00
C ARG A 19 -6.66 -1.12 6.38
N LEU A 20 -6.12 -1.35 5.17
CA LEU A 20 -6.10 -2.68 4.54
C LEU A 20 -5.28 -3.66 5.38
N LEU A 21 -4.10 -3.27 5.85
CA LEU A 21 -3.25 -4.09 6.71
C LEU A 21 -3.94 -4.41 8.05
N ARG A 22 -4.54 -3.40 8.71
CA ARG A 22 -5.29 -3.60 9.97
C ARG A 22 -6.47 -4.57 9.83
N ARG A 23 -7.01 -4.76 8.62
CA ARG A 23 -8.09 -5.71 8.32
C ARG A 23 -7.58 -7.09 7.89
N GLY A 24 -6.28 -7.36 8.00
CA GLY A 24 -5.67 -8.63 7.60
C GLY A 24 -5.59 -8.82 6.08
N HIS A 25 -5.54 -7.73 5.31
CA HIS A 25 -5.34 -7.81 3.86
C HIS A 25 -3.86 -7.58 3.52
N GLY A 26 -3.33 -8.38 2.60
CA GLY A 26 -2.03 -8.11 1.99
C GLY A 26 -2.16 -6.98 0.98
N ALA A 27 -1.34 -5.94 1.08
CA ALA A 27 -1.35 -4.80 0.17
C ALA A 27 -0.02 -4.69 -0.59
N ARG A 28 -0.08 -4.40 -1.88
CA ARG A 28 1.08 -4.04 -2.71
C ARG A 28 0.85 -2.67 -3.33
N LEU A 29 1.84 -1.80 -3.21
CA LEU A 29 1.81 -0.46 -3.80
C LEU A 29 2.43 -0.48 -5.20
N LEU A 30 1.76 0.18 -6.15
CA LEU A 30 2.30 0.51 -7.47
C LEU A 30 2.45 2.03 -7.59
N SER A 31 3.68 2.50 -7.77
CA SER A 31 4.01 3.92 -7.96
C SER A 31 4.93 4.08 -9.17
N ARG A 32 4.78 5.20 -9.89
CA ARG A 32 5.63 5.60 -11.02
C ARG A 32 6.97 6.20 -10.58
N HIS A 33 6.99 6.83 -9.40
CA HIS A 33 8.21 7.35 -8.75
C HIS A 33 8.34 6.67 -7.40
N ALA A 34 8.98 5.51 -7.38
CA ALA A 34 9.23 4.77 -6.15
C ALA A 34 10.42 5.40 -5.40
N SER A 35 10.21 6.54 -4.73
CA SER A 35 11.14 6.98 -3.71
C SER A 35 10.97 6.08 -2.49
N VAL A 36 11.82 5.04 -2.40
CA VAL A 36 12.11 4.23 -1.20
C VAL A 36 10.88 3.87 -0.35
N ALA A 37 9.84 3.28 -0.94
CA ALA A 37 8.73 2.72 -0.16
C ALA A 37 8.00 1.55 -0.87
N SER A 38 8.66 0.84 -1.80
CA SER A 38 8.11 -0.42 -2.31
C SER A 38 8.39 -1.55 -1.32
N GLN A 39 7.84 -1.47 -0.12
CA GLN A 39 7.84 -2.60 0.81
C GLN A 39 6.61 -3.47 0.54
N VAL A 40 6.85 -4.73 0.23
CA VAL A 40 5.83 -5.77 0.43
C VAL A 40 5.72 -5.96 1.94
N VAL A 41 4.76 -5.28 2.56
CA VAL A 41 4.47 -5.50 3.98
C VAL A 41 3.65 -6.79 4.07
N ARG A 42 4.31 -7.89 4.41
CA ARG A 42 3.64 -9.12 4.82
C ARG A 42 3.22 -8.93 6.28
N GLY A 43 1.91 -8.94 6.52
CA GLY A 43 1.35 -9.21 7.84
C GLY A 43 1.46 -10.69 8.16
#